data_AF-A0A7C6VTI1-F1
#
_entry.id   AF-A0A7C6VTI1-F1
#
_cell.length_a   1.000
_cell.length_b   1.000
_cell.length_c   1.000
_cell.angle_alpha   90.00
_cell.angle_beta   90.00
_cell.angle_gamma   90.00
#
_symmetry.space_group_name_H-M   'P 1'
#
loop_
_entity.id
_entity.type
_entity.pdbx_description
1 polymer ?
#
loop_
_entity_poly.entity_id
_entity_poly.type
_entity_poly.pdbx_seq_one_letter_code
_entity_poly.pdbx_strand_id
1 'polypeptide(L)'
;MNFPYSVCKLSDEEQNSFRKQFYDGDVYHFEGVWYRNQSEVNKTSSGWKNINDNRQRVIHFCDDYKATNNKLLITQSYIYVSTRLPLDEYDKYKNKVMEAINISGYQKNNNNYTKDDVNITIVEYDIHPRQREKINNYKTIDVTFSTNDSINDVFFKKTWNLHVKGIREKEKRGNPTYVYSVDEVKKYFPAQVEMGCGPSIKRVYRHFTICMKYIKYKDITTEHFTSGKMMIF
;
A
#
# COMPACT_ATOMS: atom_id res chain seq x y z
N MET A 1 -6.70 -13.75 -13.18
CA MET A 1 -6.84 -12.53 -13.96
C MET A 1 -5.85 -12.63 -15.11
N ASN A 2 -6.25 -12.25 -16.32
CA ASN A 2 -5.35 -12.28 -17.46
C ASN A 2 -4.75 -10.89 -17.64
N PHE A 3 -3.43 -10.82 -17.77
CA PHE A 3 -2.68 -9.61 -18.04
C PHE A 3 -2.29 -9.58 -19.54
N PRO A 4 -2.29 -8.39 -20.18
CA PRO A 4 -2.59 -7.08 -19.62
C PRO A 4 -4.08 -6.89 -19.28
N TYR A 5 -4.35 -6.35 -18.09
CA TYR A 5 -5.70 -6.15 -17.57
C TYR A 5 -6.23 -4.76 -17.94
N SER A 6 -7.40 -4.70 -18.59
CA SER A 6 -8.04 -3.43 -18.94
C SER A 6 -8.75 -2.79 -17.75
N VAL A 7 -8.27 -1.63 -17.32
CA VAL A 7 -8.81 -0.89 -16.17
C VAL A 7 -10.05 -0.09 -16.57
N CYS A 8 -9.93 0.69 -17.64
CA CYS A 8 -10.99 1.53 -18.16
C CYS A 8 -10.77 1.85 -19.64
N LYS A 9 -11.83 2.37 -20.28
CA LYS A 9 -11.74 3.06 -21.57
C LYS A 9 -11.24 4.49 -21.35
N LEU A 10 -10.51 5.00 -22.32
CA LEU A 10 -10.04 6.39 -22.39
C LEU A 10 -10.58 7.03 -23.66
N SER A 11 -10.89 8.33 -23.60
CA SER A 11 -11.03 9.14 -24.82
C SER A 11 -9.67 9.40 -25.47
N ASP A 12 -9.66 9.87 -26.71
CA ASP A 12 -8.42 10.23 -27.40
C ASP A 12 -7.68 11.35 -26.66
N GLU A 13 -8.42 12.32 -26.10
CA GLU A 13 -7.87 13.40 -25.28
C GLU A 13 -7.24 12.88 -23.98
N GLU A 14 -7.91 11.96 -23.28
CA GLU A 14 -7.40 11.36 -22.04
C GLU A 14 -6.15 10.52 -22.30
N GLN A 15 -6.13 9.76 -23.39
CA GLN A 15 -4.98 8.97 -23.80
C GLN A 15 -3.79 9.86 -24.17
N ASN A 16 -4.02 10.96 -24.90
CA ASN A 16 -2.97 11.92 -25.23
C ASN A 16 -2.46 12.66 -23.99
N SER A 17 -3.35 13.04 -23.06
CA SER A 17 -2.97 13.64 -21.78
C SER A 17 -2.13 12.70 -20.94
N PHE A 18 -2.55 11.44 -20.82
CA PHE A 18 -1.78 10.40 -20.12
C PHE A 18 -0.39 10.23 -20.72
N ARG A 19 -0.32 10.14 -22.06
CA ARG A 19 0.95 10.03 -22.79
C ARG A 19 1.85 11.25 -22.56
N LYS A 20 1.30 12.46 -22.53
CA LYS A 20 2.10 13.67 -22.31
C LYS A 20 2.64 13.77 -20.87
N GLN A 21 1.86 13.33 -19.88
CA GLN A 21 2.17 13.54 -18.46
C GLN A 21 2.99 12.42 -17.83
N PHE A 22 2.78 11.17 -18.26
CA PHE A 22 3.26 9.99 -17.54
C PHE A 22 4.14 9.06 -18.38
N TYR A 23 4.30 9.33 -19.68
CA TYR A 23 4.97 8.41 -20.59
C TYR A 23 6.47 8.70 -20.68
N ASP A 24 7.27 7.72 -20.29
CA ASP A 24 8.74 7.74 -20.39
C ASP A 24 9.26 6.60 -21.28
N GLY A 25 8.64 6.41 -22.45
CA GLY A 25 9.16 5.52 -23.49
C GLY A 25 8.31 4.31 -23.89
N ASP A 26 7.42 3.78 -23.04
CA ASP A 26 6.34 2.85 -23.47
C ASP A 26 5.29 2.53 -22.39
N VAL A 27 5.68 2.66 -21.12
CA VAL A 27 4.91 2.27 -19.92
C VAL A 27 5.10 3.33 -18.84
N TYR A 28 4.06 3.62 -18.07
CA TYR A 28 4.16 4.41 -16.84
C TYR A 28 4.32 3.47 -15.64
N HIS A 29 5.44 3.58 -14.94
CA HIS A 29 5.71 2.83 -13.73
C HIS A 29 5.21 3.60 -12.50
N PHE A 30 4.30 3.00 -11.73
CA PHE A 30 3.84 3.53 -10.47
C PHE A 30 4.34 2.67 -9.32
N GLU A 31 5.05 3.28 -8.38
CA GLU A 31 5.59 2.62 -7.19
C GLU A 31 5.06 3.31 -5.93
N GLY A 32 4.60 2.53 -4.96
CA GLY A 32 4.13 3.04 -3.68
C GLY A 32 4.59 2.17 -2.51
N VAL A 33 5.04 2.81 -1.44
CA VAL A 33 5.42 2.13 -0.19
C VAL A 33 4.61 2.72 0.96
N TRP A 34 4.02 1.85 1.76
CA TRP A 34 3.39 2.19 3.02
C TRP A 34 4.04 1.41 4.15
N TYR A 35 4.45 2.14 5.18
CA TYR A 35 5.17 1.60 6.31
C TYR A 35 4.56 2.09 7.62
N ARG A 36 4.29 1.14 8.51
CA ARG A 36 3.91 1.41 9.90
C ARG A 36 4.63 0.45 10.81
N ASN A 37 5.16 0.96 11.91
CA ASN A 37 5.67 0.15 13.01
C ASN A 37 5.34 0.79 14.34
N GLN A 38 5.32 -0.03 15.39
CA GLN A 38 5.29 0.42 16.77
C GLN A 38 6.71 0.30 17.33
N SER A 39 7.29 1.42 17.71
CA SER A 39 8.57 1.47 18.42
C SER A 39 8.60 2.66 19.38
N GLU A 40 9.54 2.64 20.32
CA GLU A 40 9.71 3.74 21.27
C GLU A 40 9.96 5.09 20.56
N VAL A 41 10.75 5.06 19.47
CA VAL A 41 11.11 6.24 18.67
C VAL A 41 9.88 6.97 18.13
N ASN A 42 8.81 6.25 17.79
CA ASN A 42 7.61 6.83 17.19
C ASN A 42 6.37 6.78 18.12
N LYS A 43 6.57 6.58 19.43
CA LYS A 43 5.52 6.40 20.45
C LYS A 43 4.42 7.45 20.45
N THR A 44 4.74 8.68 20.09
CA THR A 44 3.78 9.79 19.99
C THR A 44 2.73 9.62 18.88
N SER A 45 2.94 8.68 17.94
CA SER A 45 2.06 8.48 16.80
C SER A 45 1.79 7.02 16.43
N SER A 46 2.47 6.06 17.05
CA SER A 46 2.30 4.62 16.79
C SER A 46 1.43 3.89 17.82
N GLY A 47 1.06 4.57 18.91
CA GLY A 47 0.36 3.94 20.03
C GLY A 47 1.23 2.97 20.84
N TRP A 48 2.56 3.02 20.65
CA TRP A 48 3.52 2.21 21.42
C TRP A 48 3.45 2.55 22.93
N LYS A 49 3.34 1.52 23.78
CA LYS A 49 3.33 1.68 25.24
C LYS A 49 4.54 1.05 25.91
N ASN A 50 5.00 -0.10 25.42
CA ASN A 50 6.13 -0.83 26.01
C ASN A 50 6.77 -1.79 25.00
N ILE A 51 7.80 -2.53 25.44
CA ILE A 51 8.58 -3.47 24.62
C ILE A 51 7.74 -4.61 23.99
N ASN A 52 6.53 -4.87 24.47
CA ASN A 52 5.65 -5.86 23.87
C ASN A 52 4.83 -5.28 22.71
N ASP A 53 4.86 -3.97 22.45
CA ASP A 53 4.25 -3.33 21.28
C ASP A 53 5.28 -3.20 20.16
N ASN A 54 5.30 -4.17 19.26
CA ASN A 54 6.30 -4.25 18.19
C ASN A 54 5.70 -4.64 16.85
N ARG A 55 4.40 -4.39 16.66
CA ARG A 55 3.72 -4.64 15.38
C ARG A 55 4.38 -3.84 14.27
N GLN A 56 4.47 -4.45 13.11
CA GLN A 56 5.01 -3.81 11.91
C GLN A 56 4.20 -4.26 10.71
N ARG A 57 3.94 -3.33 9.80
CA ARG A 57 3.35 -3.61 8.50
C ARG A 57 4.08 -2.81 7.44
N VAL A 58 4.49 -3.54 6.41
CA VAL A 58 5.10 -3.00 5.20
C VAL A 58 4.19 -3.41 4.06
N ILE A 59 3.80 -2.45 3.23
CA ILE A 59 3.16 -2.69 1.95
C ILE A 59 4.00 -1.99 0.91
N HIS A 60 4.43 -2.74 -0.10
CA HIS A 60 5.05 -2.19 -1.30
C HIS A 60 4.28 -2.68 -2.49
N PHE A 61 4.00 -1.80 -3.43
CA PHE A 61 3.34 -2.20 -4.64
C PHE A 61 3.91 -1.43 -5.82
N CYS A 62 3.95 -2.12 -6.95
CA CYS A 62 4.38 -1.58 -8.23
C CYS A 62 3.37 -2.01 -9.28
N ASP A 63 2.95 -1.06 -10.12
CA ASP A 63 2.08 -1.32 -11.25
C ASP A 63 2.65 -0.64 -12.49
N ASP A 64 2.59 -1.34 -13.61
CA ASP A 64 2.96 -0.83 -14.92
C ASP A 64 1.69 -0.53 -15.72
N TYR A 65 1.54 0.72 -16.16
CA TYR A 65 0.38 1.19 -16.93
C TYR A 65 0.74 1.48 -18.37
N LYS A 66 -0.15 1.10 -19.29
CA LYS A 66 -0.06 1.45 -20.70
C LYS A 66 -1.38 2.01 -21.23
N ALA A 67 -1.32 3.16 -21.89
CA ALA A 67 -2.47 3.75 -22.57
C ALA A 67 -2.41 3.48 -24.08
N THR A 68 -3.27 2.59 -24.56
CA THR A 68 -3.31 2.16 -25.97
C THR A 68 -4.71 1.74 -26.39
N ASN A 69 -5.04 1.90 -27.67
CA ASN A 69 -6.34 1.53 -28.25
C ASN A 69 -7.55 1.99 -27.40
N ASN A 70 -7.52 3.25 -26.95
CA ASN A 70 -8.57 3.89 -26.16
C ASN A 70 -8.85 3.15 -24.85
N LYS A 71 -7.81 2.55 -24.25
CA LYS A 71 -7.85 1.83 -22.98
C LYS A 71 -6.63 2.17 -22.12
N LEU A 72 -6.85 2.21 -20.81
CA LEU A 72 -5.80 2.12 -19.81
C LEU A 72 -5.65 0.65 -19.40
N LEU A 73 -4.44 0.12 -19.53
CA LEU A 73 -4.10 -1.26 -19.21
C LEU A 73 -3.12 -1.28 -18.04
N ILE A 74 -3.26 -2.27 -17.16
CA ILE A 74 -2.18 -2.70 -16.26
C ILE A 74 -1.48 -3.86 -16.96
N THR A 75 -0.21 -3.69 -17.30
CA THR A 75 0.58 -4.72 -17.98
C THR A 75 1.29 -5.62 -16.99
N GLN A 76 1.67 -5.11 -15.82
CA GLN A 76 2.27 -5.86 -14.74
C GLN A 76 1.83 -5.29 -13.39
N SER A 77 1.75 -6.15 -12.38
CA SER A 77 1.46 -5.74 -11.01
C SER A 77 2.25 -6.59 -10.02
N TYR A 78 2.68 -5.94 -8.94
CA TYR A 78 3.33 -6.55 -7.80
C TYR A 78 2.83 -5.90 -6.52
N ILE A 79 2.55 -6.73 -5.52
CA ILE A 79 2.20 -6.28 -4.18
C ILE A 79 2.93 -7.18 -3.19
N TYR A 80 3.74 -6.58 -2.34
CA TYR A 80 4.38 -7.23 -1.21
C TYR A 80 3.82 -6.69 0.09
N VAL A 81 3.40 -7.60 0.96
CA VAL A 81 2.90 -7.29 2.30
C VAL A 81 3.70 -8.09 3.31
N SER A 82 4.46 -7.39 4.16
CA SER A 82 5.10 -7.98 5.32
C SER A 82 4.40 -7.52 6.57
N THR A 83 3.95 -8.47 7.40
CA THR A 83 3.25 -8.15 8.65
C THR A 83 3.87 -8.92 9.81
N ARG A 84 4.35 -8.19 10.81
CA ARG A 84 4.83 -8.74 12.09
C ARG A 84 3.79 -8.49 13.17
N LEU A 85 3.34 -9.57 13.82
CA LEU A 85 2.27 -9.57 14.80
C LEU A 85 2.62 -10.45 16.01
N PRO A 86 2.03 -10.20 17.19
CA PRO A 86 2.02 -11.16 18.28
C PRO A 86 1.44 -12.51 17.82
N LEU A 87 1.85 -13.62 18.43
CA LEU A 87 1.44 -14.97 17.99
C LEU A 87 -0.08 -15.17 17.90
N ASP A 88 -0.85 -14.63 18.84
CA ASP A 88 -2.31 -14.78 18.88
C ASP A 88 -3.01 -13.99 17.75
N GLU A 89 -2.46 -12.84 17.35
CA GLU A 89 -2.92 -12.06 16.20
C GLU A 89 -2.41 -12.65 14.88
N TYR A 90 -1.19 -13.16 14.88
CA TYR A 90 -0.53 -13.78 13.74
C TYR A 90 -1.35 -14.94 13.19
N ASP A 91 -1.76 -15.89 14.05
CA ASP A 91 -2.54 -17.05 13.61
C ASP A 91 -3.90 -16.62 13.03
N LYS A 92 -4.55 -15.62 13.65
CA LYS A 92 -5.81 -15.06 13.14
C LYS A 92 -5.62 -14.39 11.77
N TYR A 93 -4.52 -13.65 11.59
CA TYR A 93 -4.21 -12.98 10.33
C TYR A 93 -3.88 -13.99 9.23
N LYS A 94 -3.00 -14.96 9.52
CA LYS A 94 -2.63 -16.05 8.61
C LYS A 94 -3.86 -16.82 8.13
N ASN A 95 -4.75 -17.19 9.04
CA ASN A 95 -5.97 -17.91 8.69
C ASN A 95 -6.84 -17.12 7.71
N LYS A 96 -6.94 -15.79 7.86
CA LYS A 96 -7.69 -14.93 6.92
C LYS A 96 -7.04 -14.83 5.55
N VAL A 97 -5.71 -14.75 5.50
CA VAL A 97 -4.96 -14.78 4.24
C VAL A 97 -5.24 -16.11 3.52
N MET A 98 -5.13 -17.22 4.23
CA MET A 98 -5.37 -18.56 3.68
C MET A 98 -6.82 -18.75 3.24
N GLU A 99 -7.78 -18.30 4.03
CA GLU A 99 -9.21 -18.33 3.67
C GLU A 99 -9.47 -17.53 2.39
N ALA A 100 -8.91 -16.32 2.27
CA ALA A 100 -9.08 -15.51 1.07
C ALA A 100 -8.49 -16.16 -0.18
N ILE A 101 -7.33 -16.82 -0.07
CA ILE A 101 -6.70 -17.56 -1.18
C ILE A 101 -7.58 -18.74 -1.61
N ASN A 102 -8.07 -19.51 -0.63
CA ASN A 102 -8.93 -20.68 -0.88
C ASN A 102 -10.26 -20.29 -1.55
N ILE A 103 -10.95 -19.27 -1.02
CA ILE A 103 -12.23 -18.78 -1.59
C ILE A 103 -12.03 -18.25 -3.01
N SER A 104 -10.86 -17.66 -3.29
CA SER A 104 -10.53 -17.13 -4.61
C SER A 104 -10.14 -18.21 -5.63
N GLY A 105 -10.05 -19.48 -5.24
CA GLY A 105 -9.81 -20.61 -6.14
C GLY A 105 -8.39 -20.65 -6.71
N TYR A 106 -7.40 -20.15 -5.96
CA TYR A 106 -6.00 -20.35 -6.32
C TYR A 106 -5.60 -21.81 -6.14
N GLN A 107 -4.76 -22.32 -7.04
CA GLN A 107 -4.21 -23.65 -6.95
C GLN A 107 -2.88 -23.61 -6.20
N LYS A 108 -2.75 -24.46 -5.17
CA LYS A 108 -1.52 -24.55 -4.39
C LYS A 108 -0.49 -25.39 -5.12
N ASN A 109 0.73 -24.88 -5.23
CA ASN A 109 1.92 -25.58 -5.69
C ASN A 109 3.09 -25.26 -4.75
N ASN A 110 3.42 -26.18 -3.84
CA ASN A 110 4.36 -25.95 -2.73
C ASN A 110 3.98 -24.74 -1.86
N ASN A 111 4.85 -23.72 -1.79
CA ASN A 111 4.62 -22.46 -1.07
C ASN A 111 4.04 -21.36 -1.97
N ASN A 112 3.75 -21.68 -3.23
CA ASN A 112 3.16 -20.77 -4.20
C ASN A 112 1.70 -21.13 -4.44
N TYR A 113 0.91 -20.11 -4.78
CA TYR A 113 -0.49 -20.23 -5.14
C TYR A 113 -0.68 -19.52 -6.47
N THR A 114 -1.21 -20.22 -7.47
CA THR A 114 -1.31 -19.68 -8.83
C THR A 114 -2.75 -19.64 -9.29
N LYS A 115 -3.09 -18.62 -10.06
CA LYS A 115 -4.38 -18.50 -10.73
C LYS A 115 -4.26 -17.57 -11.94
N ASP A 116 -4.49 -18.12 -13.12
CA ASP A 116 -4.29 -17.43 -14.39
C ASP A 116 -2.85 -16.85 -14.44
N ASP A 117 -2.66 -15.58 -14.78
CA ASP A 117 -1.33 -14.94 -14.85
C ASP A 117 -0.82 -14.43 -13.49
N VAL A 118 -1.39 -14.88 -12.37
CA VAL A 118 -1.05 -14.38 -11.03
C VAL A 118 -0.41 -15.48 -10.18
N ASN A 119 0.70 -15.13 -9.55
CA ASN A 119 1.40 -15.92 -8.56
C ASN A 119 1.33 -15.24 -7.18
N ILE A 120 1.07 -16.03 -6.15
CA ILE A 120 1.15 -15.61 -4.75
C ILE A 120 2.15 -16.49 -4.02
N THR A 121 3.13 -15.89 -3.35
CA THR A 121 4.06 -16.58 -2.46
C THR A 121 3.80 -16.17 -1.03
N ILE A 122 3.79 -17.15 -0.12
CA ILE A 122 3.69 -16.91 1.32
C ILE A 122 4.94 -17.45 1.99
N VAL A 123 5.60 -16.60 2.80
CA VAL A 123 6.76 -17.00 3.60
C VAL A 123 6.57 -16.57 5.05
N GLU A 124 6.89 -17.46 5.98
CA GLU A 124 6.75 -17.24 7.42
C GLU A 124 8.14 -17.15 8.04
N TYR A 125 8.30 -16.27 9.03
CA TYR A 125 9.58 -16.05 9.71
C TYR A 125 9.41 -15.91 11.21
N ASP A 126 10.19 -16.68 11.96
CA ASP A 126 10.48 -16.41 13.38
C ASP A 126 11.45 -15.24 13.53
N ILE A 127 12.40 -15.13 12.59
CA ILE A 127 13.34 -14.01 12.47
C ILE A 127 13.36 -13.60 10.99
N HIS A 128 12.76 -12.46 10.68
CA HIS A 128 12.70 -11.98 9.30
C HIS A 128 14.10 -11.55 8.83
N PRO A 129 14.58 -11.92 7.62
CA PRO A 129 15.96 -11.63 7.15
C PRO A 129 16.33 -10.13 7.13
N ARG A 130 15.32 -9.24 7.10
CA ARG A 130 15.51 -7.78 7.12
C ARG A 130 15.34 -7.15 8.49
N GLN A 131 15.03 -7.95 9.51
CA GLN A 131 14.98 -7.52 10.89
C GLN A 131 16.25 -8.04 11.58
N ARG A 132 16.86 -7.20 12.41
CA ARG A 132 18.14 -7.53 13.06
C ARG A 132 17.98 -8.37 14.33
N GLU A 133 16.77 -8.41 14.89
CA GLU A 133 16.52 -8.96 16.22
C GLU A 133 15.26 -9.83 16.26
N LYS A 134 15.35 -10.95 17.00
CA LYS A 134 14.19 -11.78 17.34
C LYS A 134 13.37 -11.08 18.41
N ILE A 135 12.06 -10.98 18.17
CA ILE A 135 11.12 -10.46 19.16
C ILE A 135 10.33 -11.65 19.70
N ASN A 136 10.40 -11.88 21.01
CA ASN A 136 9.69 -13.00 21.65
C ASN A 136 8.18 -12.85 21.46
N ASN A 137 7.51 -13.97 21.22
CA ASN A 137 6.06 -14.03 20.98
C ASN A 137 5.58 -13.26 19.74
N TYR A 138 6.46 -13.05 18.76
CA TYR A 138 6.10 -12.46 17.47
C TYR A 138 6.50 -13.38 16.33
N LYS A 139 5.74 -13.30 15.24
CA LYS A 139 6.06 -13.89 13.94
C LYS A 139 5.81 -12.89 12.83
N THR A 140 6.52 -13.07 11.72
CA THR A 140 6.31 -12.29 10.50
C THR A 140 5.77 -13.20 9.42
N ILE A 141 4.80 -12.71 8.66
CA ILE A 141 4.30 -13.33 7.44
C ILE A 141 4.47 -12.34 6.29
N ASP A 142 5.10 -12.83 5.25
CA ASP A 142 5.27 -12.14 3.98
C ASP A 142 4.33 -12.77 2.96
N VAL A 143 3.56 -11.92 2.28
CA VAL A 143 2.66 -12.30 1.19
C VAL A 143 3.04 -11.46 -0.01
N THR A 144 3.49 -12.12 -1.06
CA THR A 144 3.83 -11.49 -2.33
C THR A 144 2.80 -11.91 -3.37
N PHE A 145 2.21 -10.95 -4.05
CA PHE A 145 1.41 -11.10 -5.26
C PHE A 145 2.24 -10.57 -6.42
N SER A 146 2.32 -11.31 -7.51
CA SER A 146 2.95 -10.83 -8.75
C SER A 146 2.28 -11.41 -9.98
N THR A 147 2.30 -10.63 -11.05
CA THR A 147 1.88 -11.07 -12.39
C THR A 147 3.06 -11.50 -13.26
N ASN A 148 4.27 -11.42 -12.71
CA ASN A 148 5.52 -11.74 -13.38
C ASN A 148 6.51 -12.24 -12.33
N ASP A 149 7.20 -13.34 -12.62
CA ASP A 149 8.21 -13.94 -11.75
C ASP A 149 9.48 -13.05 -11.63
N SER A 150 9.64 -12.08 -12.54
CA SER A 150 10.81 -11.22 -12.63
C SER A 150 10.70 -9.90 -11.86
N ILE A 151 9.63 -9.65 -11.08
CA ILE A 151 9.61 -8.51 -10.16
C ILE A 151 10.50 -8.87 -8.97
N ASN A 152 11.78 -8.69 -9.25
CA ASN A 152 12.94 -9.27 -8.61
C ASN A 152 13.19 -8.60 -7.25
N ASP A 153 14.01 -9.30 -6.48
CA ASP A 153 14.69 -8.97 -5.24
C ASP A 153 15.19 -7.50 -5.14
N VAL A 154 15.36 -6.80 -6.26
CA VAL A 154 15.66 -5.35 -6.33
C VAL A 154 14.54 -4.49 -5.74
N PHE A 155 13.27 -4.73 -6.09
CA PHE A 155 12.13 -3.98 -5.55
C PHE A 155 11.96 -4.26 -4.07
N PHE A 156 11.98 -5.54 -3.70
CA PHE A 156 12.02 -5.99 -2.31
C PHE A 156 13.17 -5.35 -1.51
N LYS A 157 14.40 -5.30 -2.06
CA LYS A 157 15.55 -4.62 -1.43
C LYS A 157 15.29 -3.13 -1.24
N LYS A 158 14.73 -2.45 -2.26
CA LYS A 158 14.39 -1.01 -2.19
C LYS A 158 13.37 -0.73 -1.09
N THR A 159 12.33 -1.54 -0.95
CA THR A 159 11.32 -1.40 0.12
C THR A 159 11.98 -1.26 1.48
N TRP A 160 12.85 -2.21 1.81
CA TRP A 160 13.49 -2.27 3.11
C TRP A 160 14.58 -1.19 3.31
N ASN A 161 15.16 -0.66 2.23
CA ASN A 161 16.12 0.43 2.30
C ASN A 161 15.45 1.79 2.57
N LEU A 162 14.22 2.01 2.07
CA LEU A 162 13.45 3.24 2.33
C LEU A 162 13.10 3.39 3.82
N HIS A 163 13.00 2.28 4.56
CA HIS A 163 12.71 2.29 6.00
C HIS A 163 13.76 3.01 6.84
N VAL A 164 15.03 3.00 6.43
CA VAL A 164 16.15 3.58 7.20
C VAL A 164 16.11 5.12 7.20
N LYS A 165 15.47 5.74 6.20
CA LYS A 165 15.44 7.20 6.00
C LYS A 165 14.06 7.84 6.17
N GLY A 166 13.03 7.03 6.44
CA GLY A 166 11.62 7.41 6.28
C GLY A 166 10.95 8.13 7.47
N ILE A 167 11.60 8.23 8.63
CA ILE A 167 11.06 9.05 9.73
C ILE A 167 11.36 10.50 9.38
N ARG A 168 10.47 11.14 8.63
CA ARG A 168 10.51 12.59 8.42
C ARG A 168 10.42 13.25 9.79
N GLU A 169 11.37 14.12 10.08
CA GLU A 169 11.22 15.05 11.19
C GLU A 169 9.94 15.83 10.96
N LYS A 170 9.00 15.73 11.91
CA LYS A 170 7.77 16.50 11.82
C LYS A 170 8.16 17.96 11.99
N GLU A 171 7.85 18.78 11.00
CA GLU A 171 7.86 20.22 11.20
C GLU A 171 6.95 20.56 12.38
N LYS A 172 7.38 21.52 13.19
CA LYS A 172 6.54 22.01 14.28
C LYS A 172 5.30 22.62 13.65
N ARG A 173 4.13 22.08 14.00
CA ARG A 173 2.85 22.67 13.61
C ARG A 173 2.84 24.13 14.08
N GLY A 174 2.64 25.05 13.15
CA GLY A 174 2.42 26.46 13.47
C GLY A 174 1.09 26.69 14.18
N ASN A 175 0.69 27.94 14.33
CA ASN A 175 -0.61 28.34 14.88
C ASN A 175 -1.55 28.76 13.73
N PRO A 176 -2.20 27.84 13.01
CA PRO A 176 -3.10 28.20 11.92
C PRO A 176 -4.36 28.91 12.45
N THR A 177 -4.85 29.88 11.69
CA THR A 177 -6.15 30.51 11.93
C THR A 177 -7.25 29.62 11.35
N TYR A 178 -8.18 29.19 12.19
CA TYR A 178 -9.35 28.42 11.73
C TYR A 178 -10.47 29.37 11.35
N VAL A 179 -10.88 29.27 10.09
CA VAL A 179 -12.10 29.91 9.58
C VAL A 179 -13.25 28.91 9.57
N TYR A 180 -14.45 29.36 9.93
CA TYR A 180 -15.63 28.49 10.09
C TYR A 180 -16.72 28.77 9.06
N SER A 181 -16.50 29.72 8.16
CA SER A 181 -17.44 30.08 7.09
C SER A 181 -16.75 30.14 5.73
N VAL A 182 -17.48 29.78 4.67
CA VAL A 182 -16.99 29.88 3.29
C VAL A 182 -16.76 31.34 2.90
N ASP A 183 -17.54 32.27 3.46
CA ASP A 183 -17.39 33.70 3.18
C ASP A 183 -16.10 34.30 3.76
N GLU A 184 -15.58 33.73 4.85
CA GLU A 184 -14.24 34.06 5.34
C GLU A 184 -13.15 33.52 4.41
N VAL A 185 -13.27 32.30 3.91
CA VAL A 185 -12.33 31.71 2.95
C VAL A 185 -12.24 32.57 1.68
N LYS A 186 -13.38 33.14 1.23
CA LYS A 186 -13.42 33.98 0.02
C LYS A 186 -12.48 35.18 0.07
N LYS A 187 -12.20 35.73 1.25
CA LYS A 187 -11.32 36.89 1.46
C LYS A 187 -9.86 36.61 1.12
N TYR A 188 -9.47 35.34 1.05
CA TYR A 188 -8.09 34.92 0.82
C TYR A 188 -7.81 34.57 -0.65
N PHE A 189 -8.79 34.68 -1.56
CA PHE A 189 -8.53 34.48 -2.99
C PHE A 189 -7.85 35.71 -3.62
N PRO A 190 -6.93 35.49 -4.59
CA PRO A 190 -6.47 34.20 -5.09
C PRO A 190 -5.53 33.49 -4.09
N ALA A 191 -5.73 32.18 -3.89
CA ALA A 191 -4.95 31.37 -2.96
C ALA A 191 -4.37 30.12 -3.65
N GLN A 192 -3.21 29.66 -3.19
CA GLN A 192 -2.67 28.33 -3.50
C GLN A 192 -3.33 27.30 -2.57
N VAL A 193 -3.86 26.22 -3.15
CA VAL A 193 -4.48 25.13 -2.39
C VAL A 193 -3.59 23.90 -2.46
N GLU A 194 -3.05 23.47 -1.31
CA GLU A 194 -2.37 22.19 -1.20
C GLU A 194 -3.37 21.06 -0.93
N MET A 195 -3.36 20.07 -1.81
CA MET A 195 -4.21 18.90 -1.68
C MET A 195 -3.35 17.65 -1.52
N GLY A 196 -3.55 16.94 -0.41
CA GLY A 196 -3.01 15.58 -0.24
C GLY A 196 -3.83 14.54 -1.00
N CYS A 197 -3.68 13.26 -0.65
CA CYS A 197 -4.46 12.16 -1.25
C CYS A 197 -5.93 12.10 -0.78
N GLY A 198 -6.31 12.93 0.20
CA GLY A 198 -7.65 12.96 0.81
C GLY A 198 -8.79 13.30 -0.15
N PRO A 199 -8.68 14.34 -1.00
CA PRO A 199 -9.70 14.68 -2.00
C PRO A 199 -9.92 13.58 -3.05
N SER A 200 -8.90 12.76 -3.30
CA SER A 200 -8.97 11.64 -4.22
C SER A 200 -9.43 10.33 -3.55
N ILE A 201 -9.72 10.29 -2.25
CA ILE A 201 -10.24 9.08 -1.53
C ILE A 201 -11.43 8.45 -2.25
N LYS A 202 -12.37 9.24 -2.78
CA LYS A 202 -13.55 8.69 -3.48
C LYS A 202 -13.19 7.96 -4.79
N ARG A 203 -12.02 8.25 -5.38
CA ARG A 203 -11.50 7.63 -6.62
C ARG A 203 -10.36 6.63 -6.36
N VAL A 204 -9.44 6.91 -5.42
CA VAL A 204 -8.32 6.04 -5.01
C VAL A 204 -8.80 4.79 -4.27
N TYR A 205 -9.91 4.89 -3.51
CA TYR A 205 -10.56 3.68 -3.02
C TYR A 205 -10.84 2.74 -4.18
N ARG A 206 -11.26 3.21 -5.35
CA ARG A 206 -11.49 2.31 -6.49
C ARG A 206 -10.22 1.56 -6.90
N HIS A 207 -9.04 2.17 -6.82
CA HIS A 207 -7.77 1.56 -7.20
C HIS A 207 -7.25 0.54 -6.16
N PHE A 208 -7.20 0.95 -4.89
CA PHE A 208 -6.80 0.06 -3.79
C PHE A 208 -7.85 -1.04 -3.52
N THR A 209 -9.13 -0.72 -3.73
CA THR A 209 -10.26 -1.66 -3.61
C THR A 209 -10.39 -2.54 -4.85
N ILE A 210 -9.77 -2.22 -5.99
CA ILE A 210 -9.64 -3.19 -7.09
C ILE A 210 -8.68 -4.28 -6.58
N CYS A 211 -7.46 -3.95 -6.15
CA CYS A 211 -6.51 -4.93 -5.63
C CYS A 211 -7.02 -5.66 -4.35
N MET A 212 -7.67 -4.93 -3.43
CA MET A 212 -8.23 -5.46 -2.16
C MET A 212 -9.69 -5.94 -2.24
N LYS A 213 -10.38 -5.90 -3.40
CA LYS A 213 -11.63 -6.68 -3.60
C LYS A 213 -11.33 -8.09 -4.06
N TYR A 214 -10.22 -8.30 -4.76
CA TYR A 214 -9.86 -9.61 -5.31
C TYR A 214 -9.29 -10.56 -4.26
N ILE A 215 -8.70 -10.02 -3.21
CA ILE A 215 -8.61 -10.67 -1.91
C ILE A 215 -9.83 -10.15 -1.16
N LYS A 216 -10.85 -10.96 -0.82
CA LYS A 216 -12.02 -10.50 -0.04
C LYS A 216 -11.63 -10.14 1.40
N TYR A 217 -10.72 -9.19 1.57
CA TYR A 217 -10.07 -8.85 2.82
C TYR A 217 -10.72 -7.60 3.39
N LYS A 218 -11.47 -7.78 4.48
CA LYS A 218 -11.89 -6.68 5.34
C LYS A 218 -10.70 -6.40 6.27
N ASP A 219 -10.04 -5.26 6.08
CA ASP A 219 -8.84 -4.92 6.84
C ASP A 219 -9.20 -4.64 8.30
N ILE A 220 -8.73 -5.50 9.21
CA ILE A 220 -8.97 -5.40 10.66
C ILE A 220 -7.91 -4.52 11.33
N THR A 221 -6.80 -4.25 10.64
CA THR A 221 -5.72 -3.45 11.24
C THR A 221 -6.01 -1.95 11.17
N THR A 222 -6.86 -1.50 10.26
CA THR A 222 -7.24 -0.08 10.15
C THR A 222 -7.86 0.48 11.43
N GLU A 223 -8.63 -0.32 12.19
CA GLU A 223 -9.24 0.12 13.44
C GLU A 223 -8.21 0.45 14.53
N HIS A 224 -7.02 -0.14 14.48
CA HIS A 224 -5.95 0.12 15.44
C HIS A 224 -4.99 1.24 15.02
N PHE A 225 -5.12 1.78 13.80
CA PHE A 225 -4.18 2.78 13.24
C PHE A 225 -4.80 4.13 12.84
N THR A 226 -6.12 4.33 12.98
CA THR A 226 -6.78 5.57 12.53
C THR A 226 -7.24 6.46 13.66
N SER A 227 -6.53 7.56 13.90
CA SER A 227 -7.11 8.80 14.44
C SER A 227 -6.50 10.00 13.71
N GLY A 228 -7.26 10.66 12.83
CA GLY A 228 -6.79 11.87 12.15
C GLY A 228 -7.93 12.70 11.57
N LYS A 229 -8.20 13.86 12.19
CA LYS A 229 -9.11 14.90 11.69
C LYS A 229 -8.42 15.74 10.62
N MET A 230 -9.18 16.18 9.62
CA MET A 230 -8.73 17.01 8.49
C MET A 230 -8.44 18.46 8.94
N MET A 231 -7.42 19.09 8.35
CA MET A 231 -7.01 20.49 8.54
C MET A 231 -6.74 21.12 7.17
N ILE A 232 -6.97 22.43 7.06
CA ILE A 232 -6.68 23.26 5.88
C ILE A 232 -5.55 24.22 6.26
N PHE A 233 -4.58 24.43 5.35
CA PHE A 233 -3.40 25.29 5.51
C PHE A 233 -3.66 26.72 5.02
#